data_AF-A0A3B8WFN0-F1
#
_entry.id   AF-A0A3B8WFN0-F1
#
_cell.length_a   1.000
_cell.length_b   1.000
_cell.length_c   1.000
_cell.angle_alpha   90.00
_cell.angle_beta   90.00
_cell.angle_gamma   90.00
#
_symmetry.space_group_name_H-M   'P 1'
#
loop_
_entity.id
_entity.type
_entity.pdbx_description
1 polymer ?
#
loop_
_entity_poly.entity_id
_entity_poly.type
_entity_poly.pdbx_seq_one_letter_code
_entity_poly.pdbx_strand_id
1 'polypeptide(L)' 'NSYLKPIPGFYSSGDGGFIDDDGYVFIMGRTDDVINVAGHRLSTGEMEEVVA' A
#
# COMPACT_ATOMS: atom_id res chain seq x y z
N ASN A 1 9.43 4.91 -12.03
CA ASN A 1 9.86 5.85 -10.95
C ASN A 1 8.64 6.32 -10.16
N SER A 2 7.85 5.37 -9.64
CA SER A 2 6.54 5.61 -8.99
C SER A 2 6.65 5.75 -7.47
N TYR A 3 7.68 5.18 -6.83
CA TYR A 3 7.81 5.14 -5.37
C TYR A 3 8.54 6.35 -4.75
N LEU A 4 9.37 7.07 -5.51
CA LEU A 4 10.18 8.20 -5.02
C LEU A 4 9.61 9.58 -5.40
N LYS A 5 8.59 9.60 -6.26
CA LYS A 5 7.90 10.82 -6.68
C LYS A 5 6.81 11.33 -5.72
N PRO A 6 6.04 10.47 -5.00
CA PRO A 6 4.89 10.93 -4.22
C PRO A 6 5.28 11.88 -3.09
N ILE A 7 6.44 11.65 -2.47
CA ILE A 7 6.93 12.45 -1.34
C ILE A 7 8.41 12.77 -1.60
N PRO A 8 8.76 14.01 -1.98
CA PRO A 8 10.14 14.38 -2.27
C PRO A 8 11.06 14.06 -1.09
N GLY A 9 12.13 13.31 -1.35
CA GLY A 9 13.11 12.91 -0.32
C GLY A 9 12.72 11.67 0.49
N PHE A 10 11.56 11.07 0.25
CA PHE A 10 11.10 9.88 0.96
C PHE A 10 10.68 8.76 0.01
N TYR A 11 10.84 7.52 0.46
CA TYR A 11 10.31 6.34 -0.22
C TYR A 11 8.87 6.10 0.22
N SER A 12 7.95 6.04 -0.75
CA SER A 12 6.56 5.67 -0.51
C SER A 12 6.41 4.16 -0.51
N SER A 13 6.15 3.54 0.66
CA SER A 13 5.87 2.10 0.78
C SER A 13 4.52 1.70 0.18
N GLY A 14 3.59 2.65 0.09
CA GLY A 14 2.19 2.39 -0.27
C GLY A 14 1.38 1.75 0.85
N ASP A 15 1.86 1.83 2.09
CA ASP A 15 1.10 1.46 3.29
C ASP A 15 0.67 2.72 4.05
N GLY A 16 -0.57 2.75 4.50
CA GLY A 16 -1.13 3.79 5.35
C GLY A 16 -1.03 3.40 6.81
N GLY A 17 -0.79 4.37 7.67
CA GLY A 17 -0.61 4.12 9.10
C GLY A 17 -0.51 5.41 9.91
N PHE A 18 -0.37 5.26 11.22
CA PHE A 18 -0.14 6.37 12.15
C PHE A 18 0.87 5.98 13.23
N ILE A 19 1.41 7.00 13.90
CA ILE A 19 2.29 6.86 15.06
C ILE A 19 1.48 7.31 16.28
N ASP A 20 1.45 6.52 17.35
CA ASP A 20 0.79 6.91 18.59
C ASP A 20 1.67 7.84 19.44
N ASP A 21 1.11 8.32 20.56
CA ASP A 21 1.82 9.23 21.46
C ASP A 21 3.01 8.57 22.18
N ASP A 22 3.03 7.24 22.23
CA ASP A 22 4.13 6.42 22.78
C ASP A 22 5.22 6.11 21.74
N GLY A 23 5.03 6.53 20.48
CA GLY A 23 5.99 6.36 19.39
C GLY A 23 5.91 5.05 18.61
N TYR A 24 4.86 4.24 18.83
CA TYR A 24 4.64 2.99 18.10
C TYR A 24 4.00 3.25 16.73
N VAL A 25 4.45 2.48 15.73
CA VAL A 25 3.95 2.58 14.35
C VAL A 25 2.86 1.54 14.10
N PHE A 26 1.70 1.99 13.64
CA PHE A 26 0.56 1.13 13.29
C PHE A 26 0.32 1.14 11.79
N ILE A 27 0.35 -0.05 11.18
CA ILE A 27 0.04 -0.24 9.76
C ILE A 27 -1.45 -0.56 9.62
N MET A 28 -2.18 0.30 8.93
CA MET A 28 -3.64 0.18 8.74
C MET A 28 -4.02 -0.55 7.45
N GLY A 29 -3.12 -0.61 6.47
CA GLY A 29 -3.36 -1.32 5.22
C GLY A 29 -2.64 -0.68 4.04
N ARG A 30 -2.92 -1.20 2.84
CA ARG A 30 -2.42 -0.65 1.57
C ARG A 30 -3.17 0.64 1.22
N THR A 31 -2.46 1.62 0.65
CA THR A 31 -3.05 2.82 0.06
C THR A 31 -3.24 2.70 -1.45
N ASP A 32 -2.72 1.65 -2.06
CA ASP A 32 -2.92 1.30 -3.47
C ASP A 32 -3.97 0.19 -3.62
N ASP A 33 -4.40 -0.07 -4.86
CA ASP A 33 -5.46 -1.04 -5.21
C ASP A 33 -4.98 -2.50 -5.13
N VAL A 34 -4.23 -2.79 -4.07
CA VAL A 34 -3.65 -4.08 -3.77
C VAL A 34 -4.35 -4.65 -2.55
N ILE A 35 -4.89 -5.85 -2.71
CA ILE A 35 -5.52 -6.59 -1.62
C ILE A 35 -4.58 -7.75 -1.25
N ASN A 36 -4.42 -7.99 0.06
CA ASN A 36 -3.74 -9.18 0.55
C ASN A 36 -4.77 -10.23 0.97
N VAL A 37 -4.69 -11.42 0.39
CA VAL A 37 -5.53 -12.58 0.76
C VAL A 37 -4.61 -13.76 1.07
N ALA A 38 -4.73 -14.31 2.28
CA ALA A 38 -3.90 -15.45 2.75
C ALA A 38 -2.37 -15.25 2.60
N GLY A 39 -1.90 -14.01 2.68
CA GLY A 39 -0.47 -13.68 2.52
C GLY A 39 0.00 -13.49 1.07
N HIS A 40 -0.90 -13.61 0.09
CA HIS A 40 -0.64 -13.31 -1.31
C HIS A 40 -1.09 -11.89 -1.67
N ARG A 41 -0.22 -11.16 -2.38
CA ARG A 41 -0.47 -9.81 -2.87
C ARG A 41 -1.20 -9.90 -4.21
N LEU A 42 -2.46 -9.46 -4.26
CA LEU A 42 -3.33 -9.51 -5.44
C LEU A 42 -3.63 -8.09 -5.94
N SER A 43 -3.49 -7.86 -7.25
CA SER A 43 -3.86 -6.62 -7.91
C SER A 43 -5.32 -6.68 -8.35
N THR A 44 -6.13 -5.66 -8.04
CA THR A 44 -7.52 -5.63 -8.51
C THR A 44 -7.62 -5.38 -10.01
N GLY A 45 -6.71 -4.58 -10.59
CA GLY A 45 -6.71 -4.31 -12.04
C GLY A 45 -6.44 -5.56 -12.89
N GLU A 46 -5.59 -6.48 -12.41
CA GLU A 46 -5.36 -7.77 -13.09
C GLU A 46 -6.62 -8.66 -13.05
N MET A 47 -7.40 -8.59 -11.98
CA MET A 47 -8.67 -9.33 -11.88
C MET A 47 -9.74 -8.76 -12.80
N GLU A 48 -9.81 -7.43 -12.94
CA GLU A 48 -10.78 -6.75 -13.82
C GLU A 48 -10.52 -7.06 -15.31
N GLU A 49 -9.25 -7.16 -15.74
CA GLU A 49 -8.88 -7.50 -17.11
C GLU A 49 -9.28 -8.93 -17.51
N VAL A 50 -9.31 -9.87 -16.56
CA VAL A 50 -9.71 -11.27 -16.82
C VAL A 50 -11.24 -11.44 -16.91
N VAL A 51 -11.99 -10.51 -16.31
CA VAL A 51 -13.47 -10.55 -16.29
C VAL A 51 -14.10 -9.78 -17.47
N ALA A 52 -13.36 -8.87 -18.09
CA ALA A 52 -13.80 -8.06 -19.24
C ALA A 52 -13.84 -8.85 -20.56
#